data_AF-A0A1H6AUK7-F1
#
_entry.id   AF-A0A1H6AUK7-F1
#
_cell.length_a   1.000
_cell.length_b   1.000
_cell.length_c   1.000
_cell.angle_alpha   90.00
_cell.angle_beta   90.00
_cell.angle_gamma   90.00
#
_symmetry.space_group_name_H-M   'P 1'
#
loop_
_entity.id
_entity.type
_entity.pdbx_description
1 polymer ?
#
loop_
_entity_poly.entity_id
_entity_poly.type
_entity_poly.pdbx_seq_one_letter_code
_entity_poly.pdbx_strand_id
1 'polypeptide(L)' 'MKNLIALTAVSFAALTGVASADVAPATIASVERYTNEDVSALTDTQILSLAQIVTSEDSRSEIESRIDSLIRQYQ' A
#
# COMPACT_ATOMS: atom_id res chain seq x y z
N MET A 1 -20.65 29.72 -3.40
CA MET A 1 -20.82 28.41 -2.74
C MET A 1 -19.45 28.02 -2.20
N LYS A 2 -19.36 27.75 -0.90
CA LYS A 2 -18.09 27.66 -0.16
C LYS A 2 -17.76 26.17 0.01
N ASN A 3 -16.85 25.65 -0.82
CA ASN A 3 -16.47 24.24 -0.82
C ASN A 3 -15.42 24.01 0.26
N LEU A 4 -15.84 23.52 1.42
CA LEU A 4 -14.94 23.06 2.49
C LEU A 4 -14.51 21.63 2.17
N ILE A 5 -13.37 21.47 1.51
CA ILE A 5 -12.70 20.18 1.38
C ILE A 5 -11.96 19.93 2.70
N ALA A 6 -12.53 19.06 3.53
CA ALA A 6 -11.89 18.60 4.75
C ALA A 6 -10.69 17.71 4.39
N LEU A 7 -9.47 18.21 4.63
CA LEU A 7 -8.28 17.37 4.66
C LEU A 7 -8.35 16.48 5.89
N THR A 8 -8.79 15.24 5.72
CA THR A 8 -8.55 14.19 6.72
C THR A 8 -7.07 13.84 6.68
N ALA A 9 -6.29 14.44 7.57
CA ALA A 9 -4.93 14.03 7.86
C ALA A 9 -4.97 12.60 8.43
N VAL A 10 -4.62 11.63 7.58
CA VAL A 10 -4.36 10.25 8.03
C VAL A 10 -3.07 10.30 8.82
N SER A 11 -3.19 10.36 10.14
CA SER A 11 -2.07 10.22 11.06
C SER A 11 -1.53 8.79 10.94
N PHE A 12 -0.42 8.63 10.21
CA PHE A 12 0.34 7.39 10.17
C PHE A 12 0.97 7.19 11.56
N ALA A 13 0.30 6.43 12.42
CA ALA A 13 0.86 6.02 13.70
C ALA A 13 2.08 5.14 13.42
N ALA A 14 3.26 5.61 13.83
CA ALA A 14 4.50 4.86 13.72
C ALA A 14 4.37 3.52 14.46
N LEU A 15 4.40 2.43 13.69
CA LEU A 15 4.34 1.06 14.17
C LEU A 15 5.68 0.69 14.80
N THR A 16 5.92 1.14 16.04
CA THR A 16 7.11 0.72 16.82
C THR A 16 6.91 -0.71 17.31
N GLY A 17 7.42 -1.67 16.53
CA GLY A 17 7.50 -3.07 16.92
C GLY A 17 6.99 -4.04 15.87
N VAL A 18 7.46 -3.95 14.63
CA VAL A 18 7.33 -5.08 13.70
C VAL A 18 8.44 -6.06 14.04
N ALA A 19 8.10 -7.16 14.72
CA ALA A 19 8.89 -8.37 14.59
C ALA A 19 8.99 -8.65 13.10
N SER A 20 10.19 -8.79 12.54
CA SER A 20 10.44 -9.01 11.11
C SER A 20 9.65 -10.23 10.63
N ALA A 21 8.41 -10.01 10.21
CA ALA A 21 7.58 -10.96 9.52
C ALA A 21 8.10 -10.93 8.09
N ASP A 22 8.95 -11.91 7.78
CA ASP A 22 9.45 -12.14 6.42
C ASP A 22 8.25 -12.17 5.47
N VAL A 23 8.20 -11.23 4.53
CA VAL A 23 7.09 -11.16 3.58
C VAL A 23 7.23 -12.33 2.64
N ALA A 24 6.24 -13.22 2.67
CA ALA A 24 6.24 -14.37 1.78
C ALA A 24 6.36 -13.92 0.31
N PRO A 25 7.19 -14.59 -0.52
CA PRO A 25 7.38 -14.22 -1.92
C PRO A 25 6.07 -14.25 -2.74
N ALA A 26 5.11 -15.07 -2.32
CA ALA A 26 3.77 -15.08 -2.90
C ALA A 26 3.00 -13.76 -2.69
N THR A 27 3.24 -13.08 -1.58
CA THR A 27 2.65 -11.76 -1.26
C THR A 27 3.24 -10.69 -2.18
N ILE A 28 4.56 -10.69 -2.36
CA ILE A 28 5.27 -9.77 -3.26
C ILE A 28 4.74 -9.95 -4.69
N ALA A 29 4.72 -11.19 -5.18
CA ALA A 29 4.20 -11.52 -6.51
C ALA A 29 2.71 -11.17 -6.68
N SER A 30 1.93 -11.15 -5.60
CA SER A 30 0.53 -10.73 -5.64
C SER A 30 0.41 -9.22 -5.82
N VAL A 31 1.24 -8.42 -5.14
CA VAL A 31 1.28 -6.96 -5.29
C VAL A 31 1.80 -6.57 -6.69
N GLU A 32 2.86 -7.21 -7.17
CA GLU A 32 3.43 -7.00 -8.51
C GLU A 32 2.45 -7.28 -9.66
N ARG A 33 1.35 -8.02 -9.42
CA ARG A 33 0.31 -8.19 -10.46
C ARG A 33 -0.55 -6.95 -10.68
N TYR A 34 -0.53 -6.01 -9.73
CA TYR A 34 -1.34 -4.78 -9.75
C TYR A 34 -0.48 -3.51 -9.91
N THR A 35 0.85 -3.66 -10.03
CA THR A 35 1.76 -2.55 -10.32
C THR A 35 2.85 -3.00 -11.27
N ASN A 36 3.34 -2.09 -12.12
CA ASN A 36 4.55 -2.32 -12.92
C ASN A 36 5.81 -1.77 -12.21
N GLU A 37 5.66 -1.18 -11.03
CA GLU A 37 6.79 -0.65 -10.27
C GLU A 37 7.53 -1.76 -9.52
N ASP A 38 8.84 -1.60 -9.39
CA ASP A 38 9.67 -2.50 -8.60
C ASP A 38 9.35 -2.31 -7.12
N VAL A 39 8.68 -3.30 -6.53
CA VAL A 39 8.36 -3.33 -5.10
C VAL A 39 9.47 -4.00 -4.28
N SER A 40 10.52 -4.51 -4.92
CA SER A 40 11.65 -5.16 -4.23
C SER A 40 12.49 -4.15 -3.43
N ALA A 41 12.42 -2.87 -3.79
CA ALA A 41 13.03 -1.78 -3.03
C ALA A 41 12.21 -1.37 -1.77
N LEU A 42 10.97 -1.85 -1.63
CA LEU A 42 10.12 -1.53 -0.48
C LEU A 42 10.46 -2.40 0.72
N THR A 43 10.26 -1.85 1.91
CA THR A 43 10.38 -2.59 3.17
C THR A 43 9.22 -3.59 3.33
N ASP A 44 9.44 -4.65 4.10
CA ASP A 44 8.43 -5.65 4.42
C ASP A 44 7.10 -5.05 4.90
N THR A 45 7.16 -3.99 5.71
CA THR A 45 5.97 -3.32 6.25
C THR A 45 5.19 -2.57 5.17
N GLN A 46 5.90 -2.00 4.19
CA GLN A 46 5.28 -1.34 3.03
C GLN A 46 4.61 -2.37 2.12
N ILE A 47 5.27 -3.52 1.86
CA ILE A 47 4.67 -4.59 1.05
C ILE A 47 3.43 -5.16 1.75
N LEU A 48 3.45 -5.37 3.06
CA LEU A 48 2.26 -5.81 3.80
C LEU A 48 1.11 -4.81 3.70
N SER A 49 1.41 -3.50 3.70
CA SER A 49 0.39 -2.47 3.52
C SER A 49 -0.24 -2.54 2.12
N LEU A 50 0.58 -2.76 1.08
CA LEU A 50 0.09 -2.97 -0.29
C LEU A 50 -0.71 -4.27 -0.43
N ALA A 51 -0.28 -5.35 0.23
CA ALA A 51 -0.96 -6.63 0.21
C ALA A 51 -2.36 -6.57 0.83
N GLN A 52 -2.56 -5.75 1.88
CA GLN A 52 -3.90 -5.51 2.44
C GLN A 52 -4.86 -4.88 1.43
N ILE A 53 -4.34 -4.03 0.53
CA ILE A 53 -5.13 -3.43 -0.56
C ILE A 53 -5.52 -4.51 -1.58
N VAL A 54 -4.59 -5.39 -1.94
CA VAL A 54 -4.87 -6.53 -2.86
C VAL A 54 -5.97 -7.44 -2.32
N THR A 55 -6.02 -7.66 -1.02
CA THR A 55 -7.05 -8.49 -0.37
C THR A 55 -8.37 -7.76 -0.10
N SER A 56 -8.47 -6.47 -0.43
CA SER A 56 -9.72 -5.71 -0.27
C SER A 56 -10.76 -6.14 -1.30
N GLU A 57 -12.05 -6.03 -0.97
CA GLU A 57 -13.17 -6.34 -1.90
C GLU A 57 -13.36 -5.26 -2.99
N ASP A 58 -12.39 -4.36 -3.16
CA ASP A 58 -12.42 -3.28 -4.13
C ASP A 58 -12.34 -3.80 -5.58
N SER A 59 -12.80 -2.99 -6.53
CA SER A 59 -12.62 -3.32 -7.95
C SER A 59 -11.15 -3.31 -8.32
N ARG A 60 -10.73 -4.16 -9.27
CA ARG A 60 -9.32 -4.24 -9.71
C ARG A 60 -8.70 -2.88 -10.02
N SER A 61 -9.41 -2.00 -10.73
CA SER A 61 -8.90 -0.67 -11.07
C SER A 61 -8.71 0.24 -9.85
N GLU A 62 -9.52 0.08 -8.80
CA GLU A 62 -9.34 0.80 -7.53
C GLU A 62 -8.13 0.26 -6.77
N ILE A 63 -7.95 -1.06 -6.74
CA ILE A 63 -6.76 -1.70 -6.16
C ILE A 63 -5.49 -1.18 -6.83
N GLU A 64 -5.43 -1.20 -8.17
CA GLU A 64 -4.28 -0.69 -8.95
C GLU A 64 -4.02 0.79 -8.62
N SER A 65 -5.04 1.64 -8.62
CA SER A 65 -4.89 3.07 -8.31
C SER A 65 -4.41 3.32 -6.88
N ARG A 66 -4.86 2.53 -5.90
CA ARG A 66 -4.47 2.67 -4.49
C ARG A 66 -3.04 2.19 -4.26
N ILE A 67 -2.65 1.08 -4.87
CA ILE A 67 -1.28 0.55 -4.82
C ILE A 67 -0.30 1.56 -5.42
N ASP A 68 -0.58 2.04 -6.63
CA ASP A 68 0.25 3.02 -7.35
C ASP A 68 0.34 4.35 -6.58
N SER A 69 -0.75 4.80 -5.95
CA SER A 69 -0.72 5.97 -5.05
C SER A 69 0.14 5.75 -3.81
N LEU A 70 0.14 4.54 -3.24
CA LEU A 70 0.85 4.24 -2.01
C LEU A 70 2.35 4.02 -2.28
N ILE A 71 2.71 3.38 -3.40
CA ILE A 71 4.11 3.24 -3.84
C ILE A 71 4.74 4.62 -4.05
N ARG A 72 4.03 5.53 -4.74
CA ARG A 72 4.49 6.92 -4.90
C ARG A 72 4.67 7.71 -3.60
N GLN A 73 4.00 7.29 -2.52
CA GLN A 73 4.18 7.90 -1.20
C GLN A 73 5.41 7.36 -0.46
N TYR A 74 5.89 6.16 -0.85
CA TYR A 74 7.07 5.53 -0.27
C TYR A 74 8.38 5.95 -0.93
N GLN A 75 8.32 6.48 -2.16
CA GLN A 75 9.44 7.09 -2.88
C GLN A 75 9.59 8.57 -2.53
#